data_AF-A0A920PYS6-F1
#
_entry.id   AF-A0A920PYS6-F1
#
_cell.length_a   1.000
_cell.length_b   1.000
_cell.length_c   1.000
_cell.angle_alpha   90.00
_cell.angle_beta   90.00
_cell.angle_gamma   90.00
#
_symmetry.space_group_name_H-M   'P 1'
#
loop_
_entity.id
_entity.type
_entity.pdbx_description
1 polymer ?
#
loop_
_entity_poly.entity_id
_entity_poly.type
_entity_poly.pdbx_seq_one_letter_code
_entity_poly.pdbx_strand_id
1 'polypeptide(L)' 'MDQLESNLIGLDVTLTEAQVAALDAVSAPTLSFPMPFLEWANTIMHSGATVDGQPSEAWPMSPENDEDRY' A
#
# COMPACT_ATOMS: atom_id res chain seq x y z
N MET A 1 -6.61 15.44 -35.19
CA MET A 1 -6.66 13.95 -35.20
C MET A 1 -5.33 13.35 -34.74
N ASP A 2 -4.34 14.20 -34.55
CA ASP A 2 -2.90 13.87 -34.47
C ASP A 2 -2.54 13.08 -33.21
N GLN A 3 -3.22 13.34 -32.09
CA GLN A 3 -3.04 12.55 -30.86
C GLN A 3 -3.51 11.10 -31.06
N LEU A 4 -4.63 10.90 -31.74
CA LEU A 4 -5.15 9.56 -32.01
C LEU A 4 -4.21 8.79 -32.92
N GLU A 5 -3.77 9.42 -34.01
CA GLU A 5 -2.81 8.83 -34.95
C GLU A 5 -1.48 8.47 -34.26
N SER A 6 -0.98 9.35 -33.40
CA SER A 6 0.24 9.11 -32.62
C SER A 6 0.08 7.94 -31.64
N ASN A 7 -1.08 7.83 -30.98
CA ASN A 7 -1.36 6.72 -30.07
C ASN A 7 -1.43 5.38 -30.82
N LEU A 8 -1.98 5.37 -32.04
CA LEU A 8 -2.07 4.16 -32.85
C LEU A 8 -0.69 3.65 -33.29
N ILE A 9 0.26 4.54 -33.58
CA ILE A 9 1.66 4.17 -33.84
C ILE A 9 2.30 3.48 -32.63
N GLY A 10 1.90 3.85 -31.42
CA GLY A 10 2.39 3.24 -30.18
C GLY A 10 2.10 1.74 -30.07
N LEU A 11 1.11 1.21 -30.81
CA LEU A 11 0.77 -0.21 -30.80
C LEU A 11 1.84 -1.11 -31.45
N ASP A 12 2.68 -0.54 -32.32
CA ASP A 12 3.76 -1.28 -32.98
C ASP A 12 5.04 -1.36 -32.11
N VAL A 13 5.07 -0.69 -30.96
CA VAL A 13 6.24 -0.65 -30.07
C VAL A 13 6.33 -1.93 -29.25
N THR A 14 7.41 -2.68 -29.43
CA THR A 14 7.76 -3.82 -28.57
C THR A 14 8.86 -3.41 -27.61
N LEU A 15 8.62 -3.58 -26.30
CA LEU A 15 9.60 -3.29 -25.26
C LEU A 15 10.36 -4.56 -24.85
N THR A 16 11.63 -4.39 -24.53
CA THR A 16 12.43 -5.41 -23.86
C THR A 16 12.04 -5.52 -22.39
N GLU A 17 12.35 -6.66 -21.75
CA GLU A 17 12.12 -6.86 -20.31
C GLU A 17 12.77 -5.77 -19.45
N ALA A 18 13.98 -5.34 -19.80
CA ALA A 18 14.69 -4.28 -19.09
C ALA A 18 13.98 -2.91 -19.19
N GLN A 19 13.36 -2.61 -20.34
CA GLN A 19 12.58 -1.38 -20.52
C GLN A 19 11.26 -1.43 -19.77
N VAL A 20 10.59 -2.59 -19.74
CA VAL A 20 9.39 -2.79 -18.92
C VAL A 20 9.72 -2.59 -17.45
N ALA A 21 10.78 -3.22 -16.95
CA ALA A 21 11.22 -3.07 -15.56
C ALA A 21 11.56 -1.62 -15.19
N ALA A 22 12.18 -0.87 -16.12
CA ALA A 22 12.46 0.55 -15.91
C ALA A 22 11.16 1.38 -15.83
N LEU A 23 10.17 1.09 -16.69
CA LEU A 23 8.86 1.74 -16.65
C LEU A 23 8.09 1.41 -15.37
N ASP A 24 8.13 0.16 -14.90
CA ASP A 24 7.50 -0.25 -13.64
C ASP A 24 8.08 0.52 -12.46
N ALA A 25 9.41 0.67 -12.41
CA ALA A 25 10.08 1.38 -11.32
C ALA A 25 9.68 2.86 -11.23
N VAL A 26 9.58 3.56 -12.37
CA VAL A 26 9.21 4.99 -12.40
C VAL A 26 7.70 5.23 -12.32
N SER A 27 6.89 4.24 -12.69
CA SER A 27 5.42 4.30 -12.63
C SER A 27 4.88 3.81 -11.29
N ALA A 28 5.74 3.31 -10.40
CA ALA A 28 5.37 2.92 -9.06
C ALA A 28 4.66 4.09 -8.36
N PRO A 29 3.40 3.91 -7.91
CA PRO A 29 2.65 5.00 -7.31
C PRO A 29 3.30 5.42 -5.99
N THR A 30 3.51 6.72 -5.82
CA THR A 30 3.78 7.28 -4.49
C THR A 30 2.50 7.20 -3.68
N LEU A 31 2.39 6.16 -2.85
CA LEU A 31 1.23 6.03 -1.99
C LEU A 31 1.29 7.14 -0.93
N SER A 32 0.29 8.02 -0.97
CA SER A 32 0.13 9.09 0.02
C SER A 32 -0.30 8.46 1.35
N PHE A 33 0.27 8.95 2.46
CA PHE A 33 0.24 8.29 3.79
C PHE A 33 1.09 7.01 3.80
N PRO A 34 1.88 6.73 4.86
CA PRO A 34 2.80 5.59 4.85
C PRO A 34 1.99 4.29 4.82
N MET A 35 1.72 3.75 3.64
CA MET A 35 0.99 2.49 3.47
C MET A 35 1.58 1.30 4.24
N PRO A 36 2.89 1.24 4.55
CA PRO A 36 3.39 0.24 5.50
C PRO A 36 2.72 0.30 6.89
N PHE A 37 2.18 1.45 7.30
CA PHE A 37 1.37 1.57 8.51
C PHE A 37 0.12 0.67 8.48
N LEU A 38 -0.44 0.37 7.30
CA LEU A 38 -1.61 -0.51 7.19
C LEU A 38 -1.32 -1.94 7.64
N GLU A 39 -0.06 -2.39 7.62
CA GLU A 39 0.33 -3.67 8.20
C GLU A 39 0.06 -3.71 9.71
N TRP A 40 0.14 -2.56 10.39
CA TRP A 40 -0.08 -2.40 11.83
C TRP A 40 -1.52 -2.02 12.18
N ALA A 41 -2.35 -1.70 11.20
CA ALA A 41 -3.72 -1.21 11.43
C ALA A 41 -4.57 -2.22 12.22
N ASN A 42 -4.39 -3.52 11.97
CA ASN A 42 -5.12 -4.57 12.69
C ASN A 42 -4.82 -4.52 14.20
N THR A 43 -3.54 -4.51 14.58
CA THR A 43 -3.08 -4.36 15.97
C THR A 43 -3.58 -3.07 16.62
N ILE A 44 -3.52 -1.94 15.93
CA ILE A 44 -3.95 -0.64 16.48
C ILE A 44 -5.46 -0.61 16.76
N MET A 45 -6.26 -1.18 15.86
CA MET A 45 -7.72 -1.13 15.96
C MET A 45 -8.30 -2.17 16.92
N HIS A 46 -7.63 -3.30 17.07
CA HIS A 46 -8.21 -4.48 17.74
C HIS A 46 -7.45 -4.92 18.99
N SER A 47 -6.26 -4.38 19.25
CA SER A 47 -5.52 -4.45 20.52
C SER A 47 -5.53 -5.82 21.20
N GLY A 48 -5.24 -6.89 20.45
CA GLY A 48 -5.16 -8.26 20.93
C GLY A 48 -6.34 -9.15 20.55
N ALA A 49 -7.43 -8.57 20.02
CA ALA A 49 -8.57 -9.35 19.55
C ALA A 49 -8.28 -10.06 18.22
N THR A 50 -8.96 -11.19 17.99
CA THR A 50 -8.99 -11.87 16.69
C THR A 50 -10.25 -11.46 15.95
N VAL A 51 -10.11 -10.88 14.76
CA VAL A 51 -11.22 -10.44 13.89
C VAL A 51 -11.12 -11.17 12.57
N ASP A 52 -12.21 -11.80 12.11
CA ASP A 52 -12.26 -12.57 10.86
C ASP A 52 -11.13 -13.61 10.70
N GLY A 53 -10.71 -14.22 11.82
CA GLY A 53 -9.63 -15.21 11.86
C GLY A 53 -8.22 -14.63 11.79
N GLN A 54 -8.07 -13.30 11.78
CA GLN A 54 -6.78 -12.63 11.85
C GLN A 54 -6.48 -12.20 13.30
N PRO A 55 -5.43 -12.73 13.95
CA PRO A 55 -5.03 -12.29 15.27
C PRO A 55 -4.37 -10.92 15.22
N SER A 56 -4.46 -10.18 16.33
CA SER A 56 -3.81 -8.89 16.53
C SER A 56 -3.01 -8.91 17.83
N GLU A 57 -2.10 -7.94 18.00
CA GLU A 57 -1.31 -7.82 19.23
C GLU A 57 -1.91 -6.76 20.16
N ALA A 58 -1.59 -6.84 21.46
CA ALA A 58 -1.92 -5.78 22.39
C ALA A 58 -1.14 -4.51 21.99
N TRP A 59 -1.85 -3.38 21.90
CA TRP A 59 -1.20 -2.12 21.49
C TRP A 59 -0.30 -1.60 22.62
N PRO A 60 1.02 -1.44 22.41
CA PRO A 60 1.94 -1.08 23.52
C PRO A 60 1.67 0.28 24.18
N MET A 61 0.91 1.15 23.52
CA MET A 61 0.55 2.47 24.04
C MET A 61 -0.88 2.51 24.59
N SER A 62 -1.58 1.37 24.69
CA SER A 62 -2.88 1.34 25.36
C SER A 62 -2.69 1.37 26.89
N PRO A 63 -3.56 2.06 27.64
CA PRO A 63 -3.62 1.94 29.09
C PRO A 63 -3.65 0.47 29.53
N GLU A 64 -2.77 0.06 30.44
CA GLU A 64 -2.74 -1.33 30.94
C GLU A 64 -3.90 -1.57 31.91
N ASN A 65 -4.29 -0.54 32.66
CA ASN A 65 -5.38 -0.57 33.60
C ASN A 65 -6.12 0.77 33.66
N ASP A 66 -7.17 0.84 34.49
CA ASP A 66 -8.03 2.01 34.59
C ASP A 66 -7.33 3.25 35.19
N GLU A 67 -6.22 3.08 35.93
CA GLU A 67 -5.43 4.18 36.49
C GLU A 67 -4.59 4.90 35.43
N ASP A 68 -4.28 4.22 34.31
CA ASP A 68 -3.51 4.74 33.18
C ASP A 68 -4.38 5.47 32.14
N ARG A 69 -5.71 5.46 32.31
CA ARG A 69 -6.58 6.37 31.55
C ARG A 69 -6.29 7.80 32.06
N TYR A 70 -6.36 8.80 31.17
CA TYR A 70 -6.06 10.25 31.34
C TYR A 70 -4.59 10.69 31.34
#